data_AF-A0A968LQZ9-F1
#
_entry.id   AF-A0A968LQZ9-F1
#
_cell.length_a   1.000
_cell.length_b   1.000
_cell.length_c   1.000
_cell.angle_alpha   90.00
_cell.angle_beta   90.00
_cell.angle_gamma   90.00
#
_symmetry.space_group_name_H-M   'P 1'
#
loop_
_entity.id
_entity.type
_entity.pdbx_description
1 polymer ?
#
loop_
_entity_poly.entity_id
_entity_poly.type
_entity_poly.pdbx_seq_one_letter_code
_entity_poly.pdbx_strand_id
1 'polypeptide(L)' 'MAIFRQYIAPFLILVVFLVALLATSARIFLPSDMAAPAPIEPTTQTVQKSAATSLNGS' A
#
# COMPACT_ATOMS: atom_id res chain seq x y z
N MET A 1 13.37 5.61 -39.56
CA MET A 1 11.90 5.61 -39.32
C MET A 1 11.57 6.38 -38.04
N ALA A 2 11.71 7.70 -38.05
CA ALA A 2 11.52 8.53 -36.84
C ALA A 2 10.05 8.64 -36.40
N ILE A 3 9.11 8.61 -37.35
CA ILE A 3 7.67 8.77 -37.14
C ILE A 3 7.11 7.71 -36.18
N PHE A 4 7.55 6.45 -36.34
CA PHE A 4 7.01 5.37 -35.53
C PHE A 4 7.34 5.57 -34.05
N ARG A 5 8.60 5.86 -33.73
CA ARG A 5 9.03 6.11 -32.35
C ARG A 5 8.56 7.47 -31.82
N GLN A 6 8.41 8.48 -32.68
CA GLN A 6 8.07 9.84 -32.24
C GLN A 6 6.58 10.03 -31.94
N TYR A 7 5.69 9.20 -32.49
CA TYR A 7 4.25 9.29 -32.22
C TYR A 7 3.72 8.05 -31.52
N ILE A 8 4.08 6.84 -31.96
CA ILE A 8 3.56 5.61 -31.35
C ILE A 8 4.17 5.38 -29.97
N ALA A 9 5.48 5.59 -29.78
CA ALA A 9 6.09 5.40 -28.46
C ALA A 9 5.50 6.32 -27.38
N PRO A 10 5.40 7.66 -27.58
CA PRO A 10 4.77 8.52 -26.58
C PRO A 10 3.28 8.24 -26.39
N PHE A 11 2.55 7.85 -27.44
CA PHE A 11 1.15 7.45 -27.30
C PHE A 11 1.00 6.18 -26.44
N LEU A 12 1.81 5.15 -26.68
CA LEU A 12 1.81 3.94 -25.87
C LEU A 12 2.18 4.21 -24.41
N ILE A 13 3.13 5.11 -24.16
CA ILE A 13 3.49 5.53 -22.79
C ILE A 13 2.26 6.11 -22.09
N LEU A 14 1.50 6.99 -22.75
CA LEU A 14 0.27 7.56 -22.18
C LEU A 14 -0.80 6.49 -21.94
N VAL A 15 -1.01 5.57 -22.89
CA VAL A 15 -1.98 4.48 -22.72
C VAL A 15 -1.61 3.59 -21.54
N VAL A 16 -0.36 3.13 -21.47
CA VAL A 16 0.13 2.28 -20.37
C VAL A 16 0.05 3.03 -19.05
N PHE A 17 0.43 4.32 -19.02
CA PHE A 17 0.32 5.16 -17.84
C PHE A 17 -1.12 5.28 -17.34
N LEU A 18 -2.08 5.57 -18.23
CA LEU A 18 -3.49 5.68 -17.87
C LEU A 18 -4.07 4.36 -17.38
N VAL A 19 -3.72 3.24 -18.03
CA VAL A 19 -4.13 1.90 -17.58
C VAL A 19 -3.53 1.58 -16.22
N ALA A 20 -2.24 1.87 -16.00
CA ALA A 20 -1.58 1.65 -14.73
C ALA A 20 -2.21 2.51 -13.62
N LEU A 21 -2.50 3.78 -13.91
CA LEU A 21 -3.15 4.72 -13.00
C LEU A 21 -4.57 4.26 -12.64
N LEU A 22 -5.33 3.79 -13.62
CA LEU A 22 -6.68 3.26 -13.39
C LEU A 22 -6.63 1.96 -12.59
N ALA A 23 -5.75 1.03 -12.95
CA ALA A 23 -5.60 -0.26 -12.28
C ALA A 23 -5.14 -0.10 -10.82
N THR A 24 -4.16 0.77 -10.57
CA THR A 24 -3.69 1.03 -9.19
C THR A 24 -4.77 1.71 -8.35
N SER A 25 -5.50 2.67 -8.93
CA SER A 25 -6.59 3.35 -8.23
C SER A 25 -7.74 2.38 -7.93
N ALA A 26 -8.15 1.58 -8.91
CA ALA A 26 -9.19 0.58 -8.75
C ALA A 26 -8.82 -0.51 -7.73
N ARG A 27 -7.54 -0.90 -7.66
CA ARG A 27 -7.06 -1.93 -6.73
C ARG A 27 -7.25 -1.53 -5.26
N ILE A 28 -7.09 -0.25 -4.92
CA ILE A 28 -7.30 0.27 -3.55
C ILE A 28 -8.78 0.17 -3.14
N PHE A 29 -9.70 0.31 -4.10
CA PHE A 29 -11.14 0.24 -3.85
C PHE A 29 -11.71 -1.18 -4.05
N LEU A 30 -10.87 -2.18 -4.32
CA LEU A 30 -11.36 -3.54 -4.51
C LEU A 30 -11.73 -4.14 -3.15
N PRO A 31 -12.87 -4.86 -3.01
CA PRO A 31 -13.29 -5.42 -1.72
C PRO A 31 -12.22 -6.26 -1.04
N SER A 32 -11.36 -6.93 -1.81
CA SER A 32 -10.22 -7.71 -1.31
C SER A 32 -9.12 -6.85 -0.67
N ASP A 33 -8.92 -5.61 -1.09
CA ASP A 33 -7.93 -4.68 -0.51
C ASP A 33 -8.45 -4.14 0.84
N MET A 34 -9.75 -3.87 0.94
CA MET A 34 -10.42 -3.48 2.19
C MET A 34 -10.76 -4.64 3.13
N ALA A 35 -10.61 -5.89 2.68
CA ALA A 35 -10.91 -7.09 3.48
C ALA A 35 -9.79 -7.47 4.46
N ALA A 36 -8.71 -6.69 4.54
CA ALA A 36 -7.69 -6.90 5.56
C ALA A 36 -8.34 -6.74 6.95
N PRO A 37 -8.32 -7.79 7.79
CA PRO A 37 -8.86 -7.70 9.15
C PRO A 37 -8.20 -6.51 9.85
N ALA A 38 -9.02 -5.59 10.37
CA ALA A 38 -8.52 -4.52 11.21
C ALA A 38 -7.63 -5.13 12.32
N PRO A 39 -6.52 -4.49 12.72
CA PRO A 39 -5.70 -4.99 13.82
C PRO A 39 -6.58 -5.23 15.05
N ILE A 40 -6.82 -6.50 15.35
CA ILE A 40 -7.52 -6.96 16.56
C ILE A 40 -6.47 -7.34 17.60
N GLU A 41 -5.53 -6.44 17.87
CA GLU A 41 -4.78 -6.51 19.11
C GLU A 41 -5.63 -5.82 20.18
N PRO A 42 -6.02 -6.50 21.26
CA PRO A 42 -6.45 -5.75 22.44
C PRO A 42 -5.25 -4.89 22.85
N THR A 43 -5.45 -3.59 23.01
CA THR A 43 -4.45 -2.55 23.37
C THR A 43 -3.73 -2.81 24.71
N THR A 44 -3.73 -4.02 25.24
CA THR A 44 -3.20 -4.40 26.56
C THR A 44 -1.69 -4.64 26.60
N GLN A 45 -0.98 -4.73 25.46
CA GLN A 45 0.43 -5.12 25.48
C GLN A 45 1.42 -3.99 25.79
N THR A 46 1.02 -2.72 25.69
CA THR A 46 1.93 -1.58 25.94
C THR A 46 1.96 -1.15 27.41
N VAL A 47 0.94 -1.47 28.22
CA VAL A 47 0.88 -1.08 29.63
C VAL A 47 1.63 -2.08 30.54
N GLN A 48 1.68 -3.36 30.16
CA GLN A 48 2.24 -4.41 31.02
C GLN A 48 3.78 -4.53 30.97
N LYS A 49 4.42 -4.25 29.81
CA LYS A 49 5.87 -4.47 29.63
C LYS A 49 6.75 -3.41 30.32
N SER A 50 6.21 -2.22 30.57
CA SER A 50 6.92 -1.12 31.24
C SER A 50 6.84 -1.21 32.78
N ALA A 51 5.79 -1.82 33.34
CA ALA A 51 5.65 -1.98 34.79
C ALA A 51 6.48 -3.17 35.34
N ALA A 52 6.65 -4.24 34.57
CA ALA A 52 7.38 -5.43 35.01
C ALA A 52 8.91 -5.26 35.02
N THR A 53 9.46 -4.27 34.31
CA THR A 53 10.91 -4.01 34.25
C THR A 53 11.39 -3.04 35.34
N SER A 54 10.48 -2.29 35.99
CA SER A 54 10.84 -1.33 37.05
C SER A 54 10.92 -1.96 38.45
N LEU A 55 10.63 -3.25 38.61
CA LEU A 55 10.61 -3.94 39.91
C LEU A 55 11.69 -5.03 40.06
N ASN A 56 12.56 -5.22 39.06
CA ASN A 56 13.65 -6.18 39.11
C ASN A 56 14.95 -5.55 38.61
N GLY A 57 15.53 -4.69 39.44
CA GLY A 57 16.76 -3.98 39.14
C GLY A 57 17.13 -3.05 40.29
N SER A 58 17.08 -3.62 41.50
CA SER A 58 17.76 -3.10 42.69
C SER A 58 19.14 -3.73 42.80
#